data_AF-A0AAV1IXA0-F1
#
_entry.id   AF-A0AAV1IXA0-F1
#
_cell.length_a   1.000
_cell.length_b   1.000
_cell.length_c   1.000
_cell.angle_alpha   90.00
_cell.angle_beta   90.00
_cell.angle_gamma   90.00
#
_symmetry.space_group_name_H-M   'P 1'
#
loop_
_entity.id
_entity.type
_entity.pdbx_description
1 polymer ?
#
loop_
_entity_poly.entity_id
_entity_poly.type
_entity_poly.pdbx_seq_one_letter_code
_entity_poly.pdbx_strand_id
1 'polypeptide(L)'
;MRGSTAGLTDTLAGGSHAHATLLEFADQVFGSAVVAPAVVAYWKATWSLMDIYLIPQHPVYSAIAALVFGLGLNWLLCVLQTPLAKFINLDKGRFTFYVLTRLYTCVAGIGCVGAWRGVWNLLNECTGDGAQTVLSTTAAATLSLAALRTLRNIIAAPFAVVIDSPKDFFDVPTMFRTVSICSLVCLLFSSFFSLFNCL
;
A
#
# COMPACT_ATOMS: atom_id res chain seq x y z
N MET A 1 -14.42 -12.28 -16.33
CA MET A 1 -15.55 -11.32 -16.34
C MET A 1 -15.21 -10.19 -15.38
N ARG A 2 -14.89 -9.00 -15.91
CA ARG A 2 -14.49 -7.83 -15.13
C ARG A 2 -15.76 -7.17 -14.58
N GLY A 3 -16.06 -7.44 -13.31
CA GLY A 3 -17.03 -6.65 -12.56
C GLY A 3 -16.46 -5.27 -12.28
N SER A 4 -17.25 -4.24 -12.53
CA SER A 4 -16.93 -2.84 -12.24
C SER A 4 -16.60 -2.68 -10.75
N THR A 5 -15.51 -1.98 -10.42
CA THR A 5 -14.97 -1.81 -9.05
C THR A 5 -15.75 -0.85 -8.18
N ALA A 6 -16.86 -0.33 -8.67
CA ALA A 6 -17.87 0.32 -7.86
C ALA A 6 -19.16 -0.45 -8.11
N GLY A 7 -19.81 -0.96 -7.05
CA GLY A 7 -21.17 -1.49 -7.09
C GLY A 7 -22.21 -0.39 -7.38
N LEU A 8 -21.92 0.48 -8.35
CA LEU A 8 -22.68 1.64 -8.77
C LEU A 8 -23.68 1.32 -9.90
N THR A 9 -23.50 0.20 -10.61
CA THR A 9 -24.34 -0.14 -11.77
C THR A 9 -25.76 -0.52 -11.38
N ASP A 10 -25.96 -1.06 -10.17
CA ASP A 10 -27.25 -1.66 -9.80
C ASP A 10 -28.18 -0.66 -9.07
N THR A 11 -27.63 0.43 -8.52
CA THR A 11 -28.39 1.47 -7.82
C THR A 11 -28.72 2.70 -8.67
N LEU A 12 -28.07 2.89 -9.82
CA LEU A 12 -28.27 4.05 -10.70
C LEU A 12 -29.15 3.78 -11.92
N ALA A 13 -29.70 2.58 -12.08
CA ALA A 13 -30.58 2.23 -13.20
C ALA A 13 -31.88 3.08 -13.29
N GLY A 14 -32.15 3.98 -12.34
CA GLY A 14 -33.24 4.96 -12.37
C GLY A 14 -32.83 6.43 -12.56
N GLY A 15 -31.52 6.76 -12.67
CA GLY A 15 -31.01 8.13 -12.79
C GLY A 15 -30.62 8.52 -14.22
N SER A 16 -30.74 9.80 -14.58
CA SER A 16 -30.28 10.32 -15.88
C SER A 16 -28.77 10.09 -16.05
N HIS A 17 -28.34 9.51 -17.18
CA HIS A 17 -26.94 9.23 -17.50
C HIS A 17 -25.99 10.41 -17.25
N ALA A 18 -26.46 11.64 -17.49
CA ALA A 18 -25.69 12.86 -17.26
C ALA A 18 -25.33 13.09 -15.78
N HIS A 19 -26.21 12.70 -14.85
CA HIS A 19 -25.95 12.80 -13.42
C HIS A 19 -24.86 11.83 -12.96
N ALA A 20 -24.89 10.59 -13.46
CA ALA A 20 -23.87 9.59 -13.19
C ALA A 20 -22.49 10.05 -13.69
N THR A 21 -22.40 10.52 -14.94
CA THR A 21 -21.15 11.03 -15.51
C THR A 21 -20.62 12.25 -14.76
N LEU A 22 -21.50 13.14 -14.30
CA LEU A 22 -21.09 14.30 -13.48
C LEU A 22 -20.49 13.87 -12.14
N LEU A 23 -21.08 12.88 -11.47
CA LEU A 23 -20.57 12.34 -10.21
C LEU A 23 -19.21 11.66 -10.41
N GLU A 24 -19.05 10.87 -11.47
CA GLU A 24 -17.77 10.24 -11.82
C GLU A 24 -16.67 11.28 -12.08
N PHE A 25 -16.99 12.33 -12.82
CA PHE A 25 -16.05 13.43 -13.06
C PHE A 25 -15.68 14.16 -11.77
N ALA A 26 -16.66 14.46 -10.92
CA ALA A 26 -16.42 15.11 -9.62
C ALA A 26 -15.53 14.25 -8.71
N ASP A 27 -15.75 12.94 -8.66
CA ASP A 27 -14.93 11.99 -7.89
C ASP A 27 -13.49 11.97 -8.41
N GLN A 28 -13.31 11.96 -9.74
CA GLN A 28 -11.98 12.02 -10.35
C GLN A 28 -11.24 13.32 -10.04
N VAL A 29 -11.93 14.46 -10.07
CA VAL A 29 -11.35 15.76 -9.70
C VAL A 29 -10.99 15.78 -8.22
N PHE A 30 -11.84 15.26 -7.35
CA PHE A 30 -11.56 15.17 -5.92
C PHE A 30 -10.37 14.25 -5.62
N GLY A 31 -10.35 13.06 -6.23
CA GLY A 31 -9.25 12.09 -6.12
C GLY A 31 -7.92 12.67 -6.58
N SER A 32 -7.91 13.40 -7.69
CA SER A 32 -6.69 14.01 -8.24
C SER A 32 -6.22 15.27 -7.52
N ALA A 33 -7.13 16.16 -7.12
CA ALA A 33 -6.77 17.44 -6.54
C ALA A 33 -6.54 17.39 -5.02
N VAL A 34 -7.18 16.45 -4.32
CA VAL A 34 -7.15 16.39 -2.85
C VAL A 34 -6.49 15.11 -2.37
N VAL A 35 -6.99 13.95 -2.79
CA VAL A 35 -6.53 12.66 -2.26
C VAL A 35 -5.09 12.37 -2.66
N ALA A 36 -4.76 12.46 -3.95
CA ALA A 36 -3.42 12.15 -4.43
C ALA A 36 -2.33 13.07 -3.82
N PRO A 37 -2.49 14.41 -3.77
CA PRO A 37 -1.52 15.28 -3.10
C PRO A 37 -1.40 14.99 -1.60
N ALA A 38 -2.50 14.67 -0.92
CA ALA A 38 -2.45 14.31 0.50
C ALA A 38 -1.66 13.01 0.76
N VAL A 39 -1.84 11.99 -0.09
CA VAL A 39 -1.08 10.73 -0.02
C VAL A 39 0.40 10.97 -0.28
N VAL A 40 0.74 11.75 -1.32
CA VAL A 40 2.13 12.10 -1.64
C VAL A 40 2.77 12.90 -0.50
N ALA A 41 2.06 13.86 0.07
CA ALA A 41 2.52 14.65 1.20
C ALA A 41 2.77 13.78 2.44
N TYR A 42 1.85 12.87 2.77
CA TYR A 42 2.03 11.91 3.86
C TYR A 42 3.29 11.06 3.64
N TRP A 43 3.40 10.45 2.45
CA TRP A 43 4.52 9.58 2.10
C TRP A 43 5.86 10.32 2.20
N LYS A 44 5.95 11.51 1.60
CA LYS A 44 7.17 12.33 1.63
C LYS A 44 7.48 12.84 3.03
N ALA A 45 6.49 13.20 3.84
CA ALA A 45 6.69 13.62 5.22
C ALA A 45 7.26 12.47 6.06
N THR A 46 6.67 11.27 6.00
CA THR A 46 7.16 10.09 6.70
C THR A 46 8.59 9.73 6.28
N TRP A 47 8.88 9.75 4.98
CA TRP A 47 10.22 9.50 4.47
C TRP A 47 11.23 10.51 5.04
N SER A 48 10.91 11.80 4.98
CA SER A 48 11.78 12.87 5.46
C SER A 48 11.98 12.79 6.98
N LEU A 49 10.97 12.37 7.73
CA LEU A 49 11.08 12.11 9.16
C LEU A 49 12.10 10.99 9.42
N MET A 50 12.05 9.90 8.64
CA MET A 50 13.05 8.84 8.74
C MET A 50 14.45 9.31 8.36
N ASP A 51 14.60 10.20 7.38
CA ASP A 51 15.91 10.78 7.04
C ASP A 51 16.52 11.58 8.20
N ILE A 52 15.69 12.27 8.99
CA ILE A 52 16.14 13.07 10.13
C ILE A 52 16.46 12.21 11.35
N TYR A 53 15.59 11.23 11.66
CA TYR A 53 15.68 10.48 12.93
C TYR A 53 16.44 9.15 12.83
N LEU A 54 16.49 8.52 11.66
CA LEU A 54 17.01 7.16 11.54
C LEU A 54 18.48 7.15 11.12
N ILE A 55 19.38 7.12 12.12
CA ILE A 55 20.84 6.95 11.95
C ILE A 55 21.41 7.83 10.80
N PRO A 56 21.25 9.15 10.86
CA PRO A 56 21.57 10.03 9.73
C PRO A 56 23.05 10.04 9.36
N GLN A 57 23.95 9.63 10.28
CA GLN A 57 25.40 9.62 10.04
C GLN A 57 25.86 8.45 9.16
N HIS A 58 25.03 7.41 9.01
CA HIS A 58 25.42 6.18 8.35
C HIS A 58 24.33 5.72 7.36
N PRO A 59 24.40 6.14 6.08
CA PRO A 59 23.30 5.98 5.13
C PRO A 59 22.95 4.50 4.85
N VAL A 60 23.95 3.63 4.71
CA VAL A 60 23.73 2.19 4.49
C VAL A 60 23.03 1.55 5.70
N TYR A 61 23.50 1.82 6.92
CA TYR A 61 22.90 1.28 8.13
C TYR A 61 21.48 1.84 8.37
N SER A 62 21.26 3.12 8.06
CA SER A 62 19.92 3.73 8.05
C SER A 62 18.99 3.02 7.08
N ALA A 63 19.45 2.74 5.87
CA ALA A 63 18.64 2.07 4.84
C ALA A 63 18.29 0.62 5.23
N ILE A 64 19.25 -0.13 5.78
CA ILE A 64 19.01 -1.50 6.30
C ILE A 64 18.03 -1.45 7.47
N ALA A 65 18.22 -0.54 8.43
CA ALA A 65 17.33 -0.39 9.57
C ALA A 65 15.90 -0.05 9.14
N ALA A 66 15.74 0.86 8.18
CA ALA A 66 14.43 1.21 7.61
C ALA A 66 13.78 0.02 6.91
N LEU A 67 14.55 -0.74 6.14
CA LEU A 67 14.07 -1.92 5.42
C LEU A 67 13.58 -3.01 6.39
N VAL A 68 14.41 -3.36 7.37
CA VAL A 68 14.09 -4.40 8.37
C VAL A 68 12.90 -3.98 9.21
N PHE A 69 12.86 -2.72 9.66
CA PHE A 69 11.72 -2.19 10.41
C PHE A 69 10.44 -2.20 9.57
N GLY A 70 10.50 -1.71 8.33
CA GLY A 70 9.35 -1.60 7.44
C GLY A 70 8.76 -2.96 7.05
N LEU A 71 9.61 -3.91 6.67
CA LEU A 71 9.21 -5.28 6.36
C LEU A 71 8.71 -6.02 7.61
N GLY A 72 9.41 -5.87 8.73
CA GLY A 72 9.03 -6.49 10.00
C GLY A 72 7.68 -6.00 10.51
N LEU A 73 7.41 -4.70 10.43
CA LEU A 73 6.14 -4.10 10.83
C LEU A 73 5.00 -4.59 9.94
N ASN A 74 5.16 -4.56 8.61
CA ASN A 74 4.13 -5.04 7.69
C ASN A 74 3.85 -6.54 7.88
N TRP A 75 4.89 -7.34 8.06
CA TRP A 75 4.74 -8.76 8.34
C TRP A 75 4.00 -9.01 9.66
N LEU A 76 4.35 -8.28 10.72
CA LEU A 76 3.66 -8.36 12.01
C LEU A 76 2.17 -8.01 11.86
N LEU A 77 1.83 -6.96 11.12
CA LEU A 77 0.44 -6.59 10.86
C LEU A 77 -0.30 -7.65 10.04
N CYS A 78 0.36 -8.32 9.08
CA CYS A 78 -0.22 -9.46 8.37
C CYS A 78 -0.47 -10.67 9.30
N VAL A 79 0.44 -10.97 10.23
CA VAL A 79 0.24 -12.05 11.22
C VAL A 79 -0.91 -11.70 12.17
N LEU A 80 -0.99 -10.43 12.58
CA LEU A 80 -2.00 -9.94 13.52
C LEU A 80 -3.35 -9.60 12.86
N GLN A 81 -3.52 -9.76 11.54
CA GLN A 81 -4.76 -9.38 10.84
C GLN A 81 -6.00 -10.07 11.43
N THR A 82 -5.94 -11.39 11.65
CA THR A 82 -7.04 -12.20 12.17
C THR A 82 -7.41 -11.88 13.61
N PRO A 83 -6.46 -11.78 14.57
CA PRO A 83 -6.81 -11.33 15.91
C PRO A 83 -7.30 -9.88 15.92
N LEU A 84 -6.67 -8.96 15.16
CA LEU A 84 -7.10 -7.56 15.09
C LEU A 84 -8.53 -7.44 14.58
N ALA A 85 -8.91 -8.20 13.55
CA ALA A 85 -10.29 -8.27 13.06
C ALA A 85 -11.29 -8.71 14.15
N LYS A 86 -10.91 -9.66 15.01
CA LYS A 86 -11.74 -10.12 16.14
C LYS A 86 -11.79 -9.11 17.30
N PHE A 87 -10.70 -8.37 17.52
CA PHE A 87 -10.64 -7.36 18.57
C PHE A 87 -11.41 -6.10 18.17
N ILE A 88 -11.20 -5.62 16.95
CA ILE A 88 -11.75 -4.38 16.37
C ILE A 88 -13.01 -4.73 15.56
N ASN A 89 -14.09 -5.03 16.30
CA ASN A 89 -15.40 -5.33 15.71
C ASN A 89 -16.32 -4.10 15.79
N LEU A 90 -17.13 -3.87 14.75
CA LEU A 90 -18.12 -2.79 14.72
C LEU A 90 -19.10 -2.87 15.91
N ASP A 91 -19.37 -4.09 16.40
CA ASP A 91 -20.30 -4.37 17.49
C ASP A 91 -19.86 -3.79 18.85
N LYS A 92 -18.56 -3.54 19.03
CA LYS A 92 -18.02 -2.97 20.28
C LYS A 92 -18.11 -1.44 20.34
N GLY A 93 -18.42 -0.78 19.22
CA GLY A 93 -18.58 0.66 19.14
C GLY A 93 -18.03 1.25 17.84
N ARG A 94 -18.88 1.97 17.11
CA ARG A 94 -18.55 2.57 15.81
C ARG A 94 -17.38 3.56 15.88
N PHE A 95 -17.33 4.39 16.91
CA PHE A 95 -16.25 5.37 17.08
C PHE A 95 -14.89 4.69 17.26
N THR A 96 -14.81 3.74 18.20
CA THR A 96 -13.59 2.96 18.46
C THR A 96 -13.13 2.20 17.22
N PHE A 97 -14.06 1.62 16.46
CA PHE A 97 -13.76 0.98 15.18
C PHE A 97 -13.05 1.94 14.23
N TYR A 98 -13.67 3.08 13.89
CA TYR A 98 -13.08 4.02 12.94
C TYR A 98 -11.72 4.58 13.39
N VAL A 99 -11.56 4.90 14.67
CA VAL A 99 -10.29 5.41 15.20
C VAL A 99 -9.19 4.35 15.08
N LEU A 100 -9.43 3.12 15.54
CA LEU A 100 -8.43 2.05 15.53
C LEU A 100 -8.06 1.62 14.10
N THR A 101 -9.06 1.50 13.23
CA THR A 101 -8.92 1.23 11.79
C THR A 101 -8.03 2.28 11.11
N ARG A 102 -8.21 3.57 11.40
CA ARG A 102 -7.37 4.64 10.84
C ARG A 102 -5.95 4.62 11.39
N LEU A 103 -5.78 4.41 12.69
CA LEU A 103 -4.45 4.25 13.30
C LEU A 103 -3.70 3.07 12.70
N TYR A 104 -4.39 1.94 12.50
CA TYR A 104 -3.83 0.77 11.84
C TYR A 104 -3.31 1.10 10.44
N THR A 105 -4.11 1.79 9.60
CA THR A 105 -3.66 2.21 8.25
C THR A 105 -2.46 3.14 8.30
N CYS A 106 -2.41 4.10 9.25
CA CYS A 106 -1.25 4.97 9.42
C CYS A 106 0.01 4.17 9.76
N VAL A 107 -0.08 3.25 10.72
CA VAL A 107 1.06 2.41 11.14
C VAL A 107 1.53 1.50 9.99
N ALA A 108 0.60 0.86 9.27
CA ALA A 108 0.91 0.08 8.07
C ALA A 108 1.60 0.94 7.01
N GLY A 109 1.10 2.18 6.81
CA GLY A 109 1.70 3.16 5.90
C GLY A 109 3.13 3.51 6.28
N ILE A 110 3.45 3.71 7.56
CA ILE A 110 4.82 3.96 8.03
C ILE A 110 5.73 2.77 7.69
N GLY A 111 5.27 1.55 7.94
CA GLY A 111 6.01 0.34 7.58
C GLY A 111 6.27 0.24 6.08
N CYS A 112 5.26 0.57 5.28
CA CYS A 112 5.35 0.59 3.82
C CYS A 112 6.39 1.61 3.33
N VAL A 113 6.33 2.86 3.81
CA VAL A 113 7.31 3.91 3.47
C VAL A 113 8.72 3.50 3.89
N GLY A 114 8.87 2.92 5.09
CA GLY A 114 10.17 2.46 5.59
C GLY A 114 10.80 1.36 4.73
N ALA A 115 10.00 0.39 4.28
CA ALA A 115 10.45 -0.66 3.38
C ALA A 115 10.91 -0.06 2.04
N TRP A 116 10.10 0.82 1.44
CA TRP A 116 10.44 1.48 0.18
C TRP A 116 11.68 2.37 0.29
N ARG A 117 11.79 3.15 1.37
CA ARG A 117 12.99 3.95 1.67
C ARG A 117 14.22 3.09 1.79
N GLY A 118 14.12 1.99 2.54
CA GLY A 118 15.24 1.08 2.75
C GLY A 118 15.74 0.47 1.43
N VAL A 119 14.83 -0.04 0.60
CA VAL A 119 15.18 -0.59 -0.73
C VAL A 119 15.80 0.48 -1.62
N TRP A 120 15.16 1.65 -1.73
CA TRP A 120 15.61 2.73 -2.61
C TRP A 120 17.01 3.23 -2.22
N ASN A 121 17.22 3.53 -0.94
CA ASN A 121 18.50 4.04 -0.48
C ASN A 121 19.60 2.99 -0.60
N LEU A 122 19.32 1.71 -0.31
CA LEU A 122 20.29 0.63 -0.53
C LEU A 122 20.68 0.50 -2.01
N LEU A 123 19.70 0.57 -2.92
CA LEU A 123 19.95 0.51 -4.34
C LEU A 123 20.86 1.67 -4.79
N ASN A 124 20.59 2.87 -4.27
CA ASN A 124 21.33 4.09 -4.56
C ASN A 124 22.78 3.99 -4.07
N GLU A 125 23.00 3.53 -2.83
CA GLU A 125 24.34 3.31 -2.28
C GLU A 125 25.12 2.20 -3.02
N CYS A 126 24.45 1.15 -3.51
CA CYS A 126 25.09 0.05 -4.23
C CYS A 126 25.39 0.36 -5.70
N THR A 127 24.54 1.14 -6.37
CA THR A 127 24.59 1.33 -7.83
C THR A 127 24.95 2.75 -8.24
N GLY A 128 24.82 3.72 -7.34
CA GLY A 128 24.95 5.15 -7.61
C GLY A 128 23.70 5.76 -8.26
N ASP A 129 23.65 7.09 -8.26
CA ASP A 129 22.46 7.91 -8.56
C ASP A 129 22.32 8.27 -10.05
N GLY A 130 23.02 7.57 -10.94
CA GLY A 130 23.04 7.89 -12.37
C GLY A 130 21.72 7.55 -13.09
N ALA A 131 21.35 8.34 -14.11
CA ALA A 131 20.17 8.00 -14.94
C ALA A 131 20.30 6.61 -15.59
N GLN A 132 21.52 6.21 -15.96
CA GLN A 132 21.80 4.89 -16.53
C GLN A 132 21.59 3.75 -15.52
N THR A 133 21.89 3.97 -14.24
CA THR A 133 21.73 2.97 -13.19
C THR A 133 20.26 2.80 -12.82
N VAL A 134 19.50 3.89 -12.79
CA VAL A 134 18.04 3.86 -12.64
C VAL A 134 17.39 3.10 -13.81
N LEU A 135 17.80 3.37 -15.05
CA LEU A 135 17.25 2.68 -16.22
C LEU A 135 17.56 1.18 -16.20
N SER A 136 18.80 0.80 -15.89
CA SER A 136 19.22 -0.61 -15.90
C SER A 136 18.55 -1.42 -14.78
N THR A 137 18.47 -0.87 -13.56
CA THR A 137 17.80 -1.50 -12.42
C THR A 137 16.29 -1.62 -12.64
N THR A 138 15.65 -0.58 -13.21
CA THR A 138 14.23 -0.63 -13.58
C THR A 138 13.96 -1.66 -14.66
N ALA A 139 14.79 -1.74 -15.70
CA ALA A 139 14.67 -2.75 -16.75
C ALA A 139 14.84 -4.17 -16.19
N ALA A 140 15.85 -4.40 -15.35
CA ALA A 140 16.08 -5.68 -14.70
C ALA A 140 14.92 -6.10 -13.79
N ALA A 141 14.39 -5.18 -12.98
CA ALA A 141 13.23 -5.41 -12.12
C ALA A 141 11.99 -5.74 -12.96
N THR A 142 11.74 -4.99 -14.04
CA THR A 142 10.60 -5.20 -14.94
C THR A 142 10.67 -6.56 -15.62
N LEU A 143 11.84 -6.94 -16.15
CA LEU A 143 12.07 -8.25 -16.76
C LEU A 143 11.88 -9.38 -15.75
N SER A 144 12.33 -9.19 -14.50
CA SER A 144 12.14 -10.18 -13.44
C SER A 144 10.67 -10.35 -13.07
N LEU A 145 9.92 -9.25 -12.92
CA LEU A 145 8.47 -9.29 -12.68
C LEU A 145 7.71 -9.93 -13.85
N ALA A 146 8.12 -9.64 -15.09
CA ALA A 146 7.56 -10.27 -16.28
C ALA A 146 7.82 -11.78 -16.32
N ALA A 147 9.04 -12.20 -16.00
CA ALA A 147 9.42 -13.62 -15.92
C ALA A 147 8.64 -14.37 -14.83
N LEU A 148 8.43 -13.74 -13.67
CA LEU A 148 7.62 -14.26 -12.58
C LEU A 148 6.10 -14.17 -12.84
N ARG A 149 5.69 -13.56 -13.96
CA ARG A 149 4.29 -13.28 -14.31
C ARG A 149 3.54 -12.48 -13.24
N THR A 150 4.27 -11.64 -12.50
CA THR A 150 3.72 -10.78 -11.42
C THR A 150 3.57 -9.32 -11.85
N LEU A 151 3.86 -8.99 -13.11
CA LEU A 151 3.68 -7.64 -13.65
C LEU A 151 2.17 -7.31 -13.69
N ARG A 152 1.74 -6.44 -12.77
CA ARG A 152 0.37 -5.92 -12.69
C ARG A 152 0.32 -4.46 -13.12
N ASN A 153 -0.87 -3.98 -13.45
CA ASN A 153 -1.08 -2.60 -13.89
C ASN A 153 -1.07 -1.67 -12.67
N ILE A 154 -0.24 -0.63 -12.71
CA ILE A 154 -0.04 0.39 -11.64
C ILE A 154 -1.10 1.49 -11.77
N ILE A 155 -2.38 1.12 -11.88
CA ILE A 155 -3.44 2.13 -11.83
C ILE A 155 -3.65 2.49 -10.36
N ALA A 156 -2.76 3.33 -9.84
CA ALA A 156 -2.90 3.96 -8.54
C ALA A 156 -3.73 5.25 -8.63
N ALA A 157 -3.97 5.86 -7.47
CA ALA A 157 -4.42 7.24 -7.37
C ALA A 157 -3.58 8.14 -8.31
N PRO A 158 -4.20 9.02 -9.10
CA PRO A 158 -5.54 9.57 -8.90
C PRO A 158 -6.67 8.89 -9.70
N PHE A 159 -6.40 7.83 -10.45
CA PHE A 159 -7.34 7.28 -11.44
C PHE A 159 -8.31 6.24 -10.89
N ALA A 160 -8.06 5.73 -9.69
CA ALA A 160 -8.95 4.83 -8.98
C ALA A 160 -8.89 5.10 -7.47
N VAL A 161 -10.01 5.54 -6.89
CA VAL A 161 -10.21 5.59 -5.44
C VAL A 161 -11.11 4.42 -5.07
N VAL A 162 -10.53 3.39 -4.45
CA VAL A 162 -11.29 2.24 -3.94
C VAL A 162 -11.54 2.48 -2.46
N ILE A 163 -12.81 2.47 -2.06
CA ILE A 163 -13.21 2.63 -0.66
C ILE A 163 -13.36 1.25 -0.04
N ASP A 164 -12.58 0.98 1.00
CA ASP A 164 -12.69 -0.27 1.74
C ASP A 164 -14.03 -0.39 2.47
N SER A 165 -14.63 -1.58 2.38
CA SER A 165 -15.84 -1.92 3.14
C SER A 165 -15.47 -2.21 4.60
N PRO A 166 -16.27 -1.75 5.59
CA PRO A 166 -16.04 -2.06 7.00
C PRO A 166 -16.03 -3.55 7.33
N LYS A 167 -16.70 -4.39 6.52
CA LYS A 167 -16.84 -5.84 6.78
C LYS A 167 -15.55 -6.63 6.53
N ASP A 168 -14.69 -6.14 5.64
CA ASP A 168 -13.49 -6.84 5.19
C ASP A 168 -12.22 -5.99 5.39
N PHE A 169 -12.29 -5.00 6.28
CA PHE A 169 -11.25 -3.99 6.44
C PHE A 169 -9.85 -4.57 6.75
N PHE A 170 -9.80 -5.66 7.52
CA PHE A 170 -8.55 -6.31 7.92
C PHE A 170 -8.19 -7.51 7.03
N ASP A 171 -9.01 -7.85 6.03
CA ASP A 171 -8.74 -8.96 5.12
C ASP A 171 -7.84 -8.49 3.97
N VAL A 172 -6.53 -8.58 4.17
CA VAL A 172 -5.56 -8.25 3.11
C VAL A 172 -5.32 -9.52 2.29
N PRO A 173 -5.71 -9.56 0.99
CA PRO A 173 -5.55 -10.75 0.19
C PRO A 173 -4.06 -11.07 0.01
N THR A 174 -3.60 -12.14 0.66
CA THR A 174 -2.23 -12.64 0.49
C THR A 174 -2.09 -13.33 -0.86
N MET A 175 -0.92 -13.25 -1.50
CA MET A 175 -0.66 -13.86 -2.80
C MET A 175 -1.02 -15.36 -2.83
N PHE A 176 -0.72 -16.07 -1.74
CA PHE A 176 -1.01 -17.50 -1.59
C PHE A 176 -2.36 -17.80 -0.94
N ARG A 177 -3.18 -16.78 -0.66
CA ARG A 177 -4.47 -16.89 0.05
C ARG A 177 -4.37 -17.73 1.34
N THR A 178 -3.24 -17.63 2.02
CA THR A 178 -2.98 -18.31 3.29
C THR A 178 -2.89 -17.28 4.40
N VAL A 179 -3.63 -17.55 5.48
CA VAL A 179 -3.75 -16.74 6.70
C VAL A 179 -3.19 -17.47 7.92
N SER A 180 -2.67 -18.68 7.73
CA SER A 180 -2.17 -19.52 8.83
C SER A 180 -0.75 -19.14 9.23
N ILE A 181 -0.54 -18.97 10.54
CA ILE A 181 0.77 -18.86 11.20
C ILE A 181 1.70 -20.03 10.84
N CYS A 182 1.16 -21.16 10.39
CA CYS A 182 1.96 -22.32 10.00
C CYS A 182 2.76 -22.08 8.69
N SER A 183 2.47 -21.00 7.95
CA SER A 183 3.16 -20.65 6.70
C SER A 183 3.81 -19.27 6.77
N LEU A 184 4.60 -19.01 7.83
CA LEU A 184 5.34 -17.75 8.04
C LEU A 184 6.18 -17.32 6.83
N VAL A 185 6.78 -18.29 6.12
CA VAL A 185 7.53 -18.04 4.89
C VAL A 185 6.61 -17.54 3.77
N CYS A 186 5.46 -18.19 3.54
CA CYS A 186 4.48 -17.74 2.54
C CYS A 186 3.90 -16.36 2.88
N LEU A 187 3.76 -16.03 4.17
CA LEU A 187 3.35 -14.71 4.63
C LEU A 187 4.43 -13.66 4.37
N LEU A 188 5.71 -13.94 4.63
CA LEU A 188 6.81 -13.04 4.29
C LEU A 188 6.85 -12.75 2.79
N PHE A 189 6.78 -13.78 1.95
CA PHE A 189 6.72 -13.60 0.50
C PHE A 189 5.46 -12.84 0.07
N SER A 190 4.30 -13.13 0.67
CA SER A 190 3.06 -12.42 0.35
C SER A 190 3.11 -10.95 0.76
N SER A 191 3.62 -10.62 1.94
CA SER A 191 3.78 -9.24 2.41
C SER A 191 4.74 -8.46 1.52
N PHE A 192 5.85 -9.09 1.10
CA PHE A 192 6.79 -8.51 0.15
C PHE A 192 6.13 -8.23 -1.20
N PHE A 193 5.48 -9.22 -1.83
CA PHE A 193 4.79 -9.03 -3.12
C PHE A 193 3.58 -8.09 -3.04
N SER A 194 2.89 -8.03 -1.89
CA SER A 194 1.78 -7.09 -1.67
C SER A 194 2.28 -5.65 -1.62
N LEU A 195 3.44 -5.40 -0.99
CA LEU A 195 4.11 -4.09 -0.96
C LEU A 195 4.41 -3.53 -2.36
N PHE A 196 4.78 -4.40 -3.32
CA PHE A 196 4.99 -4.01 -4.72
C PHE A 196 3.70 -3.86 -5.53
N ASN A 197 2.59 -4.47 -5.08
CA ASN A 197 1.28 -4.36 -5.73
C ASN A 197 0.37 -3.27 -5.11
N CYS A 198 0.78 -2.65 -4.00
CA CYS A 198 0.12 -1.48 -3.41
C CYS A 198 0.48 -0.17 -4.15
N LEU A 199 1.30 -0.24 -5.20
CA LEU A 199 1.53 0.84 -6.17
C LEU A 199 0.66 0.63 -7.41
#